data_AF-A0A838HU27-F1
#
_entry.id   AF-A0A838HU27-F1
#
_cell.length_a   1.000
_cell.length_b   1.000
_cell.length_c   1.000
_cell.angle_alpha   90.00
_cell.angle_beta   90.00
_cell.angle_gamma   90.00
#
_symmetry.space_group_name_H-M   'P 1'
#
loop_
_entity.id
_entity.type
_entity.pdbx_description
1 polymer ?
#
loop_
_entity_poly.entity_id
_entity_poly.type
_entity_poly.pdbx_seq_one_letter_code
_entity_poly.pdbx_strand_id
1 'polypeptide(L)' 'MARRNLTVQLDEEVVRKARVLAVQRSTSISGLVSAEIERLVGEHDAYLTARSRARDRLQRGLELGGPPYPGRDELYDRA' A
#
# COMPACT_ATOMS: atom_id res chain seq x y z
N MET A 1 9.12 21.83 -5.68
CA MET A 1 8.20 20.97 -6.45
C MET A 1 7.12 21.84 -7.10
N ALA A 2 6.85 21.65 -8.39
CA ALA A 2 5.77 22.37 -9.06
C ALA A 2 4.41 21.81 -8.61
N ARG A 3 3.48 22.69 -8.20
CA ARG A 3 2.10 22.29 -7.89
C ARG A 3 1.22 22.47 -9.11
N ARG A 4 0.27 21.55 -9.31
CA ARG A 4 -0.77 21.65 -10.34
C ARG A 4 -2.13 21.74 -9.67
N ASN A 5 -3.01 22.58 -10.20
CA ASN A 5 -4.37 22.71 -9.71
C ASN A 5 -5.20 21.52 -10.17
N LEU A 6 -6.03 20.99 -9.27
CA LEU A 6 -6.97 19.92 -9.54
C LEU A 6 -8.37 20.38 -9.11
N THR A 7 -9.30 20.43 -10.05
CA THR A 7 -10.72 20.72 -9.78
C THR A 7 -11.46 19.40 -9.63
N VAL A 8 -12.16 19.23 -8.52
CA VAL A 8 -12.99 18.05 -8.23
C VAL A 8 -14.43 18.49 -7.93
N GLN A 9 -15.39 17.69 -8.35
CA GLN A 9 -16.78 17.85 -7.95
C GLN A 9 -17.05 16.91 -6.77
N LEU A 10 -17.65 17.46 -5.72
CA LEU A 10 -18.01 16.76 -4.50
C LEU A 10 -19.40 17.21 -4.10
N ASP A 11 -20.15 16.33 -3.44
CA ASP A 11 -21.44 16.71 -2.88
C ASP A 11 -21.29 17.87 -1.90
N GLU A 12 -22.27 18.78 -1.90
CA GLU A 12 -22.27 19.96 -1.03
C GLU A 12 -22.15 19.58 0.44
N GLU A 13 -22.83 18.50 0.84
CA GLU A 13 -22.77 17.91 2.17
C GLU A 13 -21.36 17.44 2.55
N VAL A 14 -20.62 16.87 1.60
CA VAL A 14 -19.24 16.43 1.79
C VAL A 14 -18.33 17.64 1.97
N VAL A 15 -18.50 18.69 1.14
CA VAL A 15 -17.73 19.94 1.25
C VAL A 15 -17.95 20.60 2.60
N ARG A 16 -19.20 20.63 3.10
CA ARG A 16 -19.52 21.18 4.42
C ARG A 16 -18.81 20.43 5.55
N LYS A 17 -18.88 19.10 5.55
CA LYS A 17 -18.22 18.26 6.55
C LYS A 17 -16.69 18.37 6.46
N ALA A 18 -16.14 18.38 5.25
CA ALA A 18 -14.71 18.56 5.01
C ALA A 18 -14.20 19.90 5.55
N ARG A 19 -15.00 20.97 5.44
CA ARG A 19 -14.64 22.29 5.99
C ARG A 19 -14.52 22.25 7.52
N VAL A 20 -15.49 21.64 8.21
CA VAL A 20 -15.44 21.47 9.67
C VAL A 20 -14.21 20.66 10.07
N LEU A 21 -13.95 19.55 9.38
CA LEU A 21 -12.79 18.69 9.64
C LEU A 21 -11.47 19.44 9.41
N ALA A 22 -11.39 20.25 8.35
CA ALA A 22 -10.21 21.03 8.03
C ALA A 22 -9.89 22.02 9.16
N VAL A 23 -10.89 22.72 9.69
CA VAL A 23 -10.74 23.62 10.84
C VAL A 23 -10.27 22.86 12.08
N GLN A 24 -10.89 21.73 12.40
CA GLN A 24 -10.52 20.90 13.56
C GLN A 24 -9.06 20.41 13.48
N ARG A 25 -8.55 20.16 12.27
CA ARG A 25 -7.18 19.70 12.02
C ARG A 25 -6.21 20.84 11.66
N SER A 26 -6.62 22.09 11.82
CA SER A 26 -5.82 23.29 11.49
C SER A 26 -5.23 23.25 10.07
N THR A 27 -6.02 22.79 9.10
CA THR A 27 -5.63 22.65 7.69
C THR A 27 -6.71 23.22 6.76
N SER A 28 -6.47 23.16 5.46
CA SER A 28 -7.44 23.56 4.42
C SER A 28 -8.10 22.34 3.77
N ILE A 29 -9.22 22.54 3.06
CA ILE A 29 -9.84 21.47 2.27
C ILE A 29 -8.88 20.93 1.23
N SER A 30 -8.18 21.81 0.49
CA SER A 30 -7.15 21.40 -0.46
C SER A 30 -6.03 20.62 0.22
N GLY A 31 -5.62 21.02 1.43
CA GLY A 31 -4.64 20.30 2.24
C GLY A 31 -5.09 18.89 2.62
N LEU A 32 -6.36 18.72 3.02
CA LEU A 32 -6.94 17.40 3.30
C LEU A 32 -6.93 16.51 2.05
N VAL A 33 -7.39 17.05 0.92
CA VAL A 33 -7.44 16.30 -0.34
C VAL A 33 -6.05 15.93 -0.83
N SER A 34 -5.08 16.86 -0.76
CA SER A 34 -3.69 16.58 -1.11
C SER A 34 -3.09 15.48 -0.24
N ALA A 35 -3.26 15.56 1.08
CA ALA A 35 -2.74 14.57 2.01
C ALA A 35 -3.35 13.18 1.77
N GLU A 36 -4.65 13.11 1.47
CA GLU A 36 -5.32 11.84 1.18
C GLU A 36 -4.84 11.23 -0.16
N ILE A 37 -4.66 12.05 -1.19
CA ILE A 37 -4.09 11.59 -2.47
C ILE A 37 -2.66 11.08 -2.26
N GLU A 38 -1.83 11.81 -1.51
CA GLU A 38 -0.46 11.39 -1.20
C GLU A 38 -0.44 10.06 -0.44
N ARG A 39 -1.36 9.87 0.52
CA ARG A 39 -1.52 8.61 1.23
C ARG A 39 -1.87 7.46 0.29
N LEU A 40 -2.87 7.63 -0.58
CA LEU A 40 -3.31 6.61 -1.53
C LEU A 40 -2.21 6.22 -2.53
N VAL A 41 -1.48 7.21 -3.05
CA VAL A 41 -0.34 6.96 -3.95
C VAL A 41 0.77 6.22 -3.22
N GLY A 42 1.13 6.67 -2.01
CA GLY A 42 2.15 6.03 -1.19
C GLY A 42 1.82 4.56 -0.86
N GLU A 43 0.57 4.26 -0.52
CA GLU A 43 0.09 2.90 -0.29
C GLU A 43 0.19 2.03 -1.55
N HIS A 44 -0.18 2.58 -2.71
CA HIS A 44 -0.08 1.88 -3.98
C HIS A 44 1.38 1.56 -4.34
N ASP A 45 2.28 2.53 -4.22
CA ASP A 45 3.70 2.36 -4.53
C ASP A 45 4.38 1.37 -3.57
N ALA A 46 4.02 1.41 -2.29
CA ALA A 46 4.48 0.45 -1.29
C ALA A 46 4.04 -0.98 -1.67
N TYR A 47 2.77 -1.15 -2.08
CA TYR A 47 2.26 -2.42 -2.56
C TYR A 47 3.01 -2.92 -3.80
N LEU A 48 3.19 -2.07 -4.82
CA LEU A 48 3.91 -2.44 -6.04
C LEU A 48 5.35 -2.87 -5.73
N THR A 49 6.03 -2.15 -4.85
CA THR A 49 7.37 -2.48 -4.40
C THR A 49 7.41 -3.83 -3.68
N ALA A 50 6.49 -4.07 -2.74
CA ALA A 50 6.38 -5.34 -2.04
C ALA A 50 6.09 -6.50 -2.99
N ARG A 51 5.18 -6.30 -3.94
CA ARG A 51 4.81 -7.27 -4.98
C ARG A 51 6.00 -7.63 -5.87
N SER A 52 6.77 -6.64 -6.32
CA SER A 52 7.99 -6.89 -7.11
C SER A 52 8.99 -7.73 -6.31
N ARG A 53 9.29 -7.33 -5.08
CA ARG A 53 10.22 -8.07 -4.20
C ARG A 53 9.75 -9.51 -3.94
N ALA A 54 8.45 -9.71 -3.74
CA ALA A 54 7.89 -11.03 -3.55
C ALA A 54 8.07 -11.92 -4.79
N ARG A 55 7.83 -11.37 -5.99
CA ARG A 55 8.07 -12.10 -7.24
C ARG A 55 9.53 -12.47 -7.44
N ASP A 56 10.45 -11.54 -7.18
CA ASP A 56 11.88 -11.81 -7.31
C ASP A 56 12.33 -12.92 -6.36
N ARG A 57 11.76 -12.98 -5.15
CA ARG A 57 12.01 -14.07 -4.19
C ARG A 57 11.46 -15.40 -4.69
N LEU A 58 10.25 -15.43 -5.24
CA LEU A 58 9.68 -16.65 -5.81
C LEU A 58 10.51 -17.16 -7.00
N GLN A 59 10.97 -16.26 -7.87
CA GLN A 59 11.76 -16.63 -9.04
C GLN A 59 13.16 -17.12 -8.68
N ARG A 60 13.82 -16.50 -7.69
CA ARG A 60 15.14 -16.96 -7.21
C ARG A 60 15.05 -18.22 -6.37
N GLY A 61 13.91 -18.47 -5.72
CA GLY A 61 13.80 -19.48 -4.68
C GLY A 61 14.39 -19.00 -3.35
N LEU A 62 14.21 -19.80 -2.30
CA LEU A 62 14.77 -19.56 -0.97
C LEU A 62 15.83 -20.63 -0.69
N GLU A 63 17.03 -20.20 -0.30
CA GLU A 63 18.04 -21.10 0.25
C GLU A 63 17.68 -21.37 1.71
N LEU A 64 16.86 -22.41 1.92
CA LEU A 64 16.38 -22.79 3.26
C LEU A 64 17.43 -23.55 4.08
N GLY A 65 18.56 -23.91 3.45
CA GLY A 65 19.58 -24.77 4.05
C GLY A 65 19.07 -26.18 4.35
N GLY A 66 19.93 -26.99 4.96
CA GLY A 66 19.62 -28.36 5.33
C GLY A 66 19.98 -29.41 4.27
N PRO A 67 19.96 -30.70 4.65
CA PRO A 67 20.17 -31.80 3.73
C PRO A 67 19.05 -31.83 2.66
N PRO A 68 19.26 -32.53 1.53
CA PRO A 68 18.25 -32.70 0.50
C PRO A 68 16.91 -33.11 1.10
N TYR A 69 15.81 -32.57 0.56
CA TYR A 69 14.49 -32.91 1.04
C TYR A 69 14.28 -34.44 0.92
N PRO A 70 13.88 -35.13 2.00
CA PRO A 70 13.65 -36.57 1.95
C PRO A 70 12.55 -36.90 0.96
N GLY A 71 12.59 -38.12 0.43
CA GLY A 71 11.57 -38.62 -0.49
C GLY A 71 10.18 -38.57 0.15
N ARG A 72 9.13 -38.45 -0.67
CA ARG A 72 7.74 -38.42 -0.19
C ARG A 72 7.42 -39.61 0.72
N ASP A 73 7.95 -40.78 0.40
CA ASP A 73 7.68 -42.01 1.13
C ASP A 73 8.41 -42.01 2.49
N GLU A 74 9.65 -41.51 2.55
CA GLU A 74 10.42 -41.35 3.80
C GLU A 74 9.77 -40.37 4.80
N LEU A 75 8.95 -39.43 4.31
CA LEU A 75 8.16 -38.53 5.17
C LEU A 75 6.90 -39.21 5.73
N TYR A 76 6.30 -40.15 5.00
CA TYR A 76 5.09 -40.86 5.41
C TYR A 76 5.37 -41.79 6.59
N ASP A 77 6.54 -42.44 6.58
CA ASP A 77 6.93 -43.42 7.60
C ASP A 77 7.41 -42.80 8.93
N ARG A 78 7.44 -41.47 9.02
CA ARG A 78 7.91 -40.72 10.21
C ARG A 78 6.78 -40.15 11.10
N ALA A 79 5.52 -40.35 10.74
CA ALA A 79 4.35 -39.93 11.51
C ALA A 79 3.82 -41.05 12.41
#